data_AF-A0A9X8YQX3-F1
#
_entry.id   AF-A0A9X8YQX3-F1
#
_cell.length_a   1.000
_cell.length_b   1.000
_cell.length_c   1.000
_cell.angle_alpha   90.00
_cell.angle_beta   90.00
_cell.angle_gamma   90.00
#
_symmetry.space_group_name_H-M   'P 1'
#
loop_
_entity.id
_entity.type
_entity.pdbx_description
1 polymer ?
#
loop_
_entity_poly.entity_id
_entity_poly.type
_entity_poly.pdbx_seq_one_letter_code
_entity_poly.pdbx_strand_id
1 'polypeptide(L)' 'LVRLKSLLSNIGCSIPTLYKQYTELCEPGGVQFIDFGTDPAFNNCIDGLVLVDTTRLKPSRYQRYIAVHQPQPAETA' A
#
# COMPACT_ATOMS: atom_id res chain seq x y z
N LEU A 1 -4.83 -1.57 -10.82
CA LEU A 1 -6.02 -0.82 -10.33
C LEU A 1 -7.13 -0.62 -11.35
N VAL A 2 -6.91 -0.81 -12.67
CA VAL A 2 -7.92 -0.53 -13.72
C VAL A 2 -9.24 -1.26 -13.48
N ARG A 3 -9.20 -2.58 -13.23
CA ARG A 3 -10.39 -3.39 -12.97
C ARG A 3 -11.16 -2.93 -11.72
N LEU A 4 -10.47 -2.66 -10.61
CA LEU A 4 -11.09 -2.16 -9.37
C LEU A 4 -11.74 -0.78 -9.60
N LYS A 5 -11.06 0.12 -10.33
CA LYS A 5 -11.60 1.44 -10.68
C LYS A 5 -12.91 1.30 -11.46
N SER A 6 -12.93 0.44 -12.48
CA SER A 6 -14.11 0.20 -13.30
C SER A 6 -15.27 -0.37 -12.49
N LEU A 7 -15.02 -1.35 -11.63
CA LEU A 7 -16.05 -1.96 -10.78
C LEU A 7 -16.65 -0.95 -9.78
N LEU A 8 -15.81 -0.15 -9.12
CA LEU A 8 -16.28 0.89 -8.19
C LEU A 8 -17.03 2.01 -8.92
N SER A 9 -16.56 2.40 -10.11
CA SER A 9 -17.22 3.42 -10.92
C SER A 9 -18.63 2.99 -11.34
N ASN A 10 -18.86 1.68 -11.58
CA ASN A 10 -20.17 1.16 -11.94
C ASN A 10 -21.21 1.27 -10.81
N ILE A 11 -20.76 1.39 -9.56
CA ILE A 11 -21.63 1.60 -8.39
C ILE A 11 -21.57 3.05 -7.87
N GLY A 12 -21.02 3.99 -8.66
CA GLY A 12 -20.94 5.40 -8.28
C GLY A 12 -19.86 5.72 -7.23
N CYS A 13 -18.95 4.78 -6.95
CA CYS A 13 -17.88 4.94 -5.98
C CYS A 13 -16.52 5.23 -6.66
N SER A 14 -15.68 6.00 -5.97
CA SER A 14 -14.28 6.23 -6.37
C SER A 14 -13.33 5.26 -5.66
N ILE A 15 -12.13 5.07 -6.20
CA ILE A 15 -11.09 4.32 -5.49
C ILE A 15 -10.73 5.11 -4.22
N PRO A 16 -10.76 4.47 -3.02
CA PRO A 16 -10.35 5.13 -1.80
C PRO A 16 -8.90 5.60 -1.87
N THR A 17 -8.62 6.81 -1.37
CA THR A 17 -7.31 7.45 -1.47
C THR A 17 -6.16 6.59 -0.95
N LEU A 18 -6.39 5.85 0.15
CA LEU A 18 -5.40 4.96 0.76
C LEU A 18 -4.91 3.89 -0.22
N TYR A 19 -5.79 3.35 -1.07
CA TYR A 19 -5.43 2.31 -2.03
C TYR A 19 -4.43 2.83 -3.04
N LYS A 20 -4.66 4.06 -3.52
CA LYS A 20 -3.74 4.76 -4.40
C LYS A 20 -2.40 4.99 -3.69
N GLN A 21 -2.43 5.51 -2.47
CA GLN A 21 -1.22 5.80 -1.69
C GLN A 21 -0.36 4.56 -1.46
N TYR A 22 -0.95 3.42 -1.09
CA TYR A 22 -0.20 2.18 -0.91
C TYR A 22 0.48 1.76 -2.22
N THR A 23 -0.24 1.76 -3.34
CA THR A 23 0.34 1.37 -4.64
C THR A 23 1.45 2.31 -5.12
N GLU A 24 1.50 3.55 -4.63
CA GLU A 24 2.56 4.50 -4.98
C GLU A 24 3.86 4.28 -4.19
N LEU A 25 3.84 3.49 -3.12
CA LEU A 25 5.00 3.20 -2.27
C LEU A 25 6.00 2.24 -2.93
N CYS A 26 5.50 1.26 -3.69
CA CYS A 26 6.30 0.18 -4.24
C CYS A 26 6.34 0.22 -5.77
N GLU A 27 7.31 -0.49 -6.33
CA GLU A 27 7.34 -0.86 -7.74
C GLU A 27 6.19 -1.84 -8.08
N PRO A 28 5.83 -1.99 -9.37
CA PRO A 28 4.71 -2.85 -9.79
C PRO A 28 4.80 -4.28 -9.23
N GLY A 29 3.76 -4.69 -8.49
CA GLY A 29 3.66 -6.00 -7.83
C GLY A 29 4.19 -6.03 -6.39
N GLY A 30 4.69 -4.92 -5.85
CA GLY A 30 5.05 -4.80 -4.43
C GLY A 30 3.87 -4.51 -3.51
N VAL A 31 2.65 -4.34 -4.05
CA VAL A 31 1.41 -4.19 -3.27
C VAL A 31 0.34 -5.10 -3.83
N GLN A 32 -0.32 -5.86 -2.95
CA GLN A 32 -1.44 -6.73 -3.29
C GLN A 32 -2.60 -6.49 -2.33
N PHE A 33 -3.81 -6.39 -2.88
CA PHE A 33 -5.04 -6.35 -2.10
C PHE A 33 -5.60 -7.77 -2.09
N ILE A 34 -5.69 -8.37 -0.90
CA ILE A 34 -5.96 -9.80 -0.74
C ILE A 34 -7.44 -10.03 -0.50
N ASP A 35 -8.01 -9.33 0.47
CA ASP A 35 -9.38 -9.58 0.91
C ASP A 35 -10.03 -8.31 1.47
N PHE A 36 -11.36 -8.32 1.51
CA PHE A 36 -12.18 -7.21 2.00
C PHE A 36 -13.25 -7.76 2.94
N GLY A 37 -13.34 -7.17 4.12
CA GLY A 37 -14.32 -7.51 5.15
C GLY A 37 -15.32 -6.38 5.38
N THR A 38 -16.46 -6.72 5.96
CA THR A 38 -17.35 -5.77 6.61
C THR A 38 -17.33 -6.07 8.09
N ASP A 39 -17.09 -5.07 8.93
CA ASP A 39 -17.14 -5.21 10.39
C ASP A 39 -18.45 -4.61 10.94
N PRO A 40 -19.44 -5.44 11.33
CA PRO A 40 -20.68 -4.95 11.93
C PRO A 40 -20.49 -4.28 13.29
N ALA A 41 -19.45 -4.66 14.05
CA ALA A 41 -19.14 -4.05 15.34
C ALA A 41 -18.56 -2.63 15.18
N PHE A 42 -18.03 -2.31 13.99
CA PHE A 42 -17.52 -0.99 13.63
C PHE A 42 -18.41 -0.29 12.58
N ASN A 43 -19.73 -0.26 12.84
CA ASN A 43 -20.73 0.44 12.00
C ASN A 43 -20.74 0.00 10.53
N ASN A 44 -20.54 -1.31 10.28
CA ASN A 44 -20.41 -1.88 8.94
C ASN A 44 -19.30 -1.21 8.10
N CYS A 45 -18.20 -0.83 8.75
CA CYS A 45 -17.02 -0.35 8.04
C CYS A 45 -16.48 -1.42 7.09
N ILE A 46 -15.91 -0.97 5.98
CA ILE A 46 -15.24 -1.84 5.01
C ILE A 46 -13.75 -1.84 5.31
N ASP A 47 -13.23 -2.98 5.71
CA ASP A 47 -11.81 -3.18 5.95
C ASP A 47 -11.17 -3.94 4.79
N GLY A 48 -9.90 -3.66 4.52
CA GLY A 48 -9.15 -4.29 3.44
C GLY A 48 -7.82 -4.84 3.93
N LEU A 49 -7.53 -6.10 3.60
CA LEU A 49 -6.21 -6.70 3.83
C LEU A 49 -5.28 -6.36 2.67
N VAL A 50 -4.20 -5.65 2.98
CA VAL A 50 -3.20 -5.23 2.00
C VAL A 50 -1.84 -5.81 2.36
N LEU A 51 -1.23 -6.53 1.43
CA LEU A 51 0.15 -7.00 1.54
C LEU A 51 1.07 -6.00 0.83
N VAL A 52 2.10 -5.56 1.55
CA VAL A 52 3.12 -4.64 1.05
C VAL A 52 4.49 -5.32 1.17
N ASP A 53 5.17 -5.49 0.05
CA ASP A 53 6.52 -6.03 0.00
C ASP A 53 7.54 -4.90 0.16
N THR A 54 8.14 -4.80 1.35
CA THR A 54 9.12 -3.76 1.68
C THR A 54 10.40 -3.84 0.86
N THR A 55 10.72 -5.00 0.28
CA THR A 55 11.90 -5.17 -0.58
C THR A 55 11.72 -4.49 -1.94
N ARG A 56 10.48 -4.14 -2.30
CA ARG A 56 10.11 -3.53 -3.58
C ARG A 56 9.68 -2.07 -3.44
N LEU A 57 10.00 -1.44 -2.31
CA LEU A 57 9.79 0.00 -2.12
C LEU A 57 10.55 0.80 -3.17
N LYS A 58 9.95 1.89 -3.64
CA LYS A 58 10.65 2.84 -4.49
C LYS A 58 11.87 3.41 -3.75
N PRO A 59 13.00 3.69 -4.43
CA PRO A 59 14.21 4.15 -3.77
C PRO A 59 14.00 5.37 -2.86
N SER A 60 13.22 6.36 -3.32
CA SER A 60 12.93 7.56 -2.53
C SER A 60 12.12 7.28 -1.25
N ARG A 61 11.25 6.27 -1.28
CA ARG A 61 10.45 5.83 -0.12
C ARG A 61 11.29 5.01 0.84
N TYR A 62 12.11 4.10 0.32
CA TYR A 62 13.06 3.33 1.12
C TYR A 62 14.03 4.25 1.86
N GLN A 63 14.63 5.22 1.15
CA GLN A 63 15.56 6.17 1.76
C GLN A 63 14.90 6.99 2.87
N ARG A 64 13.67 7.46 2.64
CA ARG A 64 12.94 8.28 3.61
C ARG A 64 12.52 7.52 4.87
N TYR A 65 12.12 6.25 4.75
CA TYR A 65 11.43 5.53 5.82
C TYR A 65 12.21 4.36 6.43
N ILE A 66 13.16 3.77 5.71
CA ILE A 66 13.93 2.60 6.18
C ILE A 66 15.40 2.95 6.37
N ALA A 67 16.04 3.54 5.35
CA ALA A 67 17.49 3.77 5.39
C ALA A 67 17.94 4.69 6.53
N VAL A 68 17.12 5.67 6.91
CA VAL A 68 17.37 6.58 8.05
C VAL A 68 17.52 5.85 9.40
N HIS A 69 17.04 4.61 9.49
CA HIS A 69 17.13 3.79 10.70
C HIS A 69 18.21 2.69 10.60
N GLN A 70 18.88 2.57 9.44
CA GLN A 70 19.98 1.62 9.29
C GLN A 70 21.28 2.24 9.83
N PRO A 71 22.07 1.48 10.61
CA PRO A 71 23.38 1.94 11.03
C PRO A 71 24.24 2.19 9.78
N GLN A 72 24.93 3.34 9.75
CA GLN A 72 25.93 3.56 8.71
C GLN A 72 26.98 2.45 8.77
N PRO A 73 27.43 1.91 7.62
CA PRO A 73 28.58 1.02 7.62
C PRO A 73 29.73 1.75 8.28
N ALA A 74 30.34 1.15 9.30
CA ALA A 74 31.56 1.68 9.90
C ALA A 74 32.55 1.97 8.78
N GLU A 75 33.06 3.20 8.71
CA GLU A 75 34.11 3.58 7.78
C GLU A 75 35.27 2.59 7.97
N THR A 76 35.43 1.67 7.02
CA THR A 76 36.62 0.83 6.95
C THR A 76 37.76 1.75 6.58
N ALA A 77 38.55 2.12 7.59
CA ALA A 77 39.83 2.79 7.45
C ALA A 77 40.85 1.89 6.73
#